data_AF-A0A454A0R1-F1
#
_entry.id   AF-A0A454A0R1-F1
#
_cell.length_a   1.000
_cell.length_b   1.000
_cell.length_c   1.000
_cell.angle_alpha   90.00
_cell.angle_beta   90.00
_cell.angle_gamma   90.00
#
_symmetry.space_group_name_H-M   'P 1'
#
loop_
_entity.id
_entity.type
_entity.pdbx_description
1 polymer ?
#
loop_
_entity_poly.entity_id
_entity_poly.type
_entity_poly.pdbx_seq_one_letter_code
_entity_poly.pdbx_strand_id
1 'polypeptide(L)'
;MKRSTLWMIRANYMLSLASGIISYCYDQKTGEIYTTPIATIYSVLDSIGIFALVRLFFRIDMSVKFLPFKISTSLFLLRIISLLVTVFYNWTKRQDFVATLNDLRSTRNHFFERWPLSEKLQEKFENTLRQKFFWGLVSTIMVTMGSFESIKMHFKLENSYAILVAFALCIAFSLVMMNYFLCMAHLNVVLMAINEELKQILNVYSYLSRLEKSKLIGAGTLMTQCCKLSDDLDELAVIQHRLHQLGNRINRMYDVQGACVFLIVYLNDVAVFYMMYPTSEKNQFLVNNFSRWNLAILPIVLITFGIDLIIFVQNKINFLELFVETGELLREREIYAVTLDVRLEES
;
A
#
# COMPACT_ATOMS: atom_id res chain seq x y z
N MET A 1 -7.23 18.33 -4.51
CA MET A 1 -7.39 16.98 -5.09
C MET A 1 -8.48 16.96 -6.15
N LYS A 2 -8.26 16.35 -7.33
CA LYS A 2 -9.32 16.20 -8.37
C LYS A 2 -10.49 15.33 -7.87
N ARG A 3 -11.71 15.68 -8.29
CA ARG A 3 -12.96 15.03 -7.85
C ARG A 3 -13.00 13.53 -8.13
N SER A 4 -12.47 13.07 -9.25
CA SER A 4 -12.45 11.64 -9.60
C SER A 4 -11.57 10.80 -8.66
N THR A 5 -10.42 11.33 -8.23
CA THR A 5 -9.52 10.63 -7.28
C THR A 5 -10.20 10.44 -5.93
N LEU A 6 -10.96 11.45 -5.46
CA LEU A 6 -11.78 11.34 -4.24
C LEU A 6 -12.86 10.26 -4.36
N TRP A 7 -13.52 10.17 -5.52
CA TRP A 7 -14.51 9.11 -5.77
C TRP A 7 -13.87 7.71 -5.74
N MET A 8 -12.66 7.55 -6.28
CA MET A 8 -11.95 6.26 -6.27
C MET A 8 -11.60 5.82 -4.84
N ILE A 9 -11.09 6.74 -4.02
CA ILE A 9 -10.82 6.45 -2.60
C ILE A 9 -12.10 6.11 -1.84
N ARG A 10 -13.20 6.85 -2.09
CA ARG A 10 -14.51 6.56 -1.50
C ARG A 10 -15.05 5.20 -1.93
N ALA A 11 -14.94 4.86 -3.21
CA ALA A 11 -15.36 3.56 -3.72
C ALA A 11 -14.56 2.43 -3.07
N ASN A 12 -13.24 2.57 -2.96
CA ASN A 12 -12.40 1.60 -2.26
C ASN A 12 -12.79 1.43 -0.80
N TYR A 13 -13.07 2.54 -0.10
CA TYR A 13 -13.52 2.53 1.27
C TYR A 13 -14.84 1.77 1.43
N MET A 14 -15.85 2.09 0.59
CA MET A 14 -17.16 1.43 0.64
C MET A 14 -17.05 -0.06 0.29
N LEU A 15 -16.23 -0.43 -0.70
CA LEU A 15 -15.98 -1.83 -1.05
C LEU A 15 -15.27 -2.58 0.08
N SER A 16 -14.26 -1.97 0.69
CA SER A 16 -13.51 -2.56 1.81
C SER A 16 -14.35 -2.72 3.07
N LEU A 17 -15.30 -1.80 3.31
CA LEU A 17 -16.28 -1.91 4.38
C LEU A 17 -17.29 -3.02 4.09
N ALA A 18 -17.80 -3.09 2.86
CA ALA A 18 -18.77 -4.11 2.44
C ALA A 18 -18.17 -5.52 2.39
N SER A 19 -16.85 -5.65 2.24
CA SER A 19 -16.14 -6.92 2.25
C SER A 19 -15.57 -7.31 3.63
N GLY A 20 -15.85 -6.53 4.68
CA GLY A 20 -15.39 -6.79 6.05
C GLY A 20 -13.88 -6.63 6.29
N ILE A 21 -13.15 -6.06 5.32
CA ILE A 21 -11.69 -5.81 5.44
C ILE A 21 -11.43 -4.62 6.34
N ILE A 22 -12.33 -3.64 6.32
CA ILE A 22 -12.27 -2.48 7.21
C ILE A 22 -13.41 -2.57 8.20
N SER A 23 -13.09 -2.43 9.49
CA SER A 23 -14.08 -2.44 10.58
C SER A 23 -14.28 -1.05 11.22
N TYR A 24 -13.88 0.03 10.53
CA TYR A 24 -14.00 1.41 11.01
C TYR A 24 -14.85 2.30 10.09
N CYS A 25 -15.51 3.28 10.72
CA CYS A 25 -16.27 4.32 10.06
C CYS A 25 -15.38 5.53 9.77
N TYR A 26 -15.66 6.20 8.65
CA TYR A 26 -15.00 7.45 8.25
C TYR A 26 -16.03 8.57 8.25
N ASP A 27 -15.84 9.59 9.09
CA ASP A 27 -16.66 10.80 9.03
C ASP A 27 -16.22 11.64 7.83
N GLN A 28 -17.14 11.92 6.91
CA GLN A 28 -16.84 12.71 5.72
C GLN A 28 -16.69 14.21 6.00
N LYS A 29 -17.27 14.72 7.09
CA LYS A 29 -17.19 16.14 7.45
C LYS A 29 -15.94 16.42 8.24
N THR A 30 -15.71 15.66 9.31
CA THR A 30 -14.56 15.86 10.17
C THR A 30 -13.35 15.11 9.66
N GLY A 31 -13.48 14.07 8.83
CA GLY A 31 -12.39 13.19 8.39
C GLY A 31 -11.96 12.16 9.45
N GLU A 32 -12.63 12.10 10.60
CA GLU A 32 -12.23 11.24 11.73
C GLU A 32 -12.57 9.78 11.50
N ILE A 33 -11.70 8.91 12.00
CA ILE A 33 -11.89 7.47 11.94
C ILE A 33 -12.35 7.00 13.32
N TYR A 34 -13.50 6.36 13.36
CA TYR A 34 -14.13 5.92 14.61
C TYR A 34 -14.80 4.57 14.43
N THR A 35 -15.25 3.98 15.54
CA THR A 35 -15.98 2.70 15.52
C THR A 35 -17.43 2.93 15.93
N THR A 36 -18.35 2.30 15.22
CA THR A 36 -19.78 2.31 15.57
C THR A 36 -20.25 0.91 15.94
N PRO A 37 -21.32 0.80 16.76
CA PRO A 37 -21.96 -0.49 17.04
C PRO A 37 -22.47 -1.15 15.75
N ILE A 38 -22.97 -0.36 14.79
CA ILE A 38 -23.43 -0.86 13.49
C ILE A 38 -22.26 -1.48 12.70
N ALA A 39 -21.13 -0.79 12.60
CA ALA A 39 -19.93 -1.34 11.95
C ALA A 39 -19.42 -2.61 12.65
N THR A 40 -19.63 -2.72 13.96
CA THR A 40 -19.27 -3.92 14.72
C THR A 40 -20.17 -5.09 14.37
N ILE A 41 -21.50 -4.87 14.27
CA ILE A 41 -22.46 -5.90 13.84
C ILE A 41 -22.13 -6.38 12.41
N TYR A 42 -21.87 -5.45 11.49
CA TYR A 42 -21.44 -5.80 10.12
C TYR A 42 -20.16 -6.63 10.12
N SER A 43 -19.15 -6.22 10.88
CA SER A 43 -17.89 -6.96 10.98
C SER A 43 -18.08 -8.37 11.55
N VAL A 44 -19.02 -8.58 12.49
CA VAL A 44 -19.38 -9.92 12.99
C VAL A 44 -19.99 -10.76 11.87
N LEU A 45 -20.95 -10.20 11.13
CA LEU A 45 -21.61 -10.91 10.03
C LEU A 45 -20.61 -11.31 8.93
N ASP A 46 -19.72 -10.41 8.55
CA ASP A 46 -18.66 -10.70 7.57
C ASP A 46 -17.69 -11.76 8.09
N SER A 47 -17.32 -11.70 9.36
CA SER A 47 -16.46 -12.72 9.99
C SER A 47 -17.13 -14.09 9.93
N ILE A 48 -18.42 -14.19 10.27
CA ILE A 48 -19.20 -15.44 10.16
C ILE A 48 -19.21 -15.92 8.70
N GLY A 49 -19.41 -15.01 7.74
CA GLY A 49 -19.34 -15.32 6.32
C GLY A 49 -18.01 -15.94 5.91
N ILE A 50 -16.89 -15.31 6.30
CA ILE A 50 -15.53 -15.78 6.02
C ILE A 50 -15.26 -17.13 6.69
N PHE A 51 -15.69 -17.33 7.94
CA PHE A 51 -15.58 -18.63 8.62
C PHE A 51 -16.45 -19.70 7.96
N ALA A 52 -17.61 -19.35 7.38
CA ALA A 52 -18.42 -20.30 6.63
C ALA A 52 -17.69 -20.79 5.36
N LEU A 53 -16.80 -19.98 4.78
CA LEU A 53 -15.98 -20.37 3.62
C LEU A 53 -14.99 -21.50 3.95
N VAL A 54 -14.63 -21.68 5.22
CA VAL A 54 -13.79 -22.81 5.69
C VAL A 54 -14.45 -24.15 5.34
N ARG A 55 -15.79 -24.24 5.27
CA ARG A 55 -16.46 -25.48 4.86
C ARG A 55 -16.13 -25.89 3.43
N LEU A 56 -15.72 -24.96 2.57
CA LEU A 56 -15.29 -25.27 1.21
C LEU A 56 -13.97 -26.04 1.18
N PHE A 57 -13.13 -25.95 2.21
CA PHE A 57 -11.89 -26.74 2.31
C PHE A 57 -12.16 -28.23 2.25
N PHE A 58 -13.18 -28.70 2.97
CA PHE A 58 -13.53 -30.12 3.04
C PHE A 58 -14.13 -30.67 1.75
N ARG A 59 -14.43 -29.80 0.77
CA ARG A 59 -14.96 -30.19 -0.55
C ARG A 59 -13.89 -30.26 -1.63
N ILE A 60 -12.65 -29.85 -1.35
CA ILE A 60 -11.58 -29.83 -2.35
C ILE A 60 -11.03 -31.26 -2.52
N ASP A 61 -11.05 -31.72 -3.77
CA ASP A 61 -10.51 -33.03 -4.18
C ASP A 61 -8.98 -32.93 -4.35
N MET A 62 -8.23 -33.37 -3.33
CA MET A 62 -6.75 -33.35 -3.33
C MET A 62 -6.12 -34.52 -4.11
N SER A 63 -6.93 -35.40 -4.71
CA SER A 63 -6.45 -36.65 -5.33
C SER A 63 -5.83 -36.46 -6.73
N VAL A 64 -5.85 -35.24 -7.27
CA VAL A 64 -5.41 -34.95 -8.65
C VAL A 64 -3.88 -34.98 -8.78
N LYS A 65 -3.37 -35.73 -9.76
CA LYS A 65 -1.92 -35.94 -9.97
C LYS A 65 -1.19 -34.74 -10.61
N PHE A 66 -1.91 -33.78 -11.20
CA PHE A 66 -1.33 -32.69 -11.98
C PHE A 66 -0.86 -31.52 -11.09
N LEU A 67 0.39 -31.05 -11.28
CA LEU A 67 1.02 -30.05 -10.40
C LEU A 67 0.31 -28.68 -10.41
N PRO A 68 -0.09 -28.09 -11.55
CA PRO A 68 -0.87 -26.85 -11.61
C PRO A 68 -2.18 -26.90 -10.82
N PHE A 69 -2.80 -28.06 -10.76
CA PHE A 69 -4.01 -28.25 -9.98
C PHE A 69 -3.71 -28.16 -8.48
N LYS A 70 -2.61 -28.77 -8.03
CA LYS A 70 -2.13 -28.64 -6.64
C LYS A 70 -1.73 -27.21 -6.30
N ILE A 71 -1.09 -26.49 -7.23
CA ILE A 71 -0.71 -25.08 -7.01
C ILE A 71 -1.95 -24.19 -6.94
N SER A 72 -2.92 -24.36 -7.86
CA SER A 72 -4.17 -23.59 -7.85
C SER A 72 -5.00 -23.85 -6.59
N THR A 73 -5.06 -25.10 -6.14
CA THR A 73 -5.64 -25.45 -4.84
C THR A 73 -4.90 -24.73 -3.71
N SER A 74 -3.57 -24.82 -3.66
CA SER A 74 -2.76 -24.17 -2.61
C SER A 74 -2.95 -22.65 -2.59
N LEU A 75 -3.06 -22.02 -3.76
CA LEU A 75 -3.38 -20.58 -3.89
C LEU A 75 -4.74 -20.25 -3.30
N PHE A 76 -5.76 -21.07 -3.56
CA PHE A 76 -7.08 -20.91 -2.97
C PHE A 76 -7.02 -21.06 -1.44
N LEU A 77 -6.28 -22.03 -0.93
CA LEU A 77 -6.10 -22.22 0.51
C LEU A 77 -5.43 -21.01 1.16
N LEU A 78 -4.36 -20.52 0.55
CA LEU A 78 -3.62 -19.36 1.04
C LEU A 78 -4.46 -18.09 1.06
N ARG A 79 -5.34 -17.89 0.06
CA ARG A 79 -6.29 -16.76 0.05
C ARG A 79 -7.26 -16.82 1.23
N ILE A 80 -7.81 -17.98 1.54
CA ILE A 80 -8.69 -18.13 2.69
C ILE A 80 -7.93 -17.92 4.00
N ILE A 81 -6.74 -18.52 4.16
CA ILE A 81 -5.89 -18.32 5.34
C ILE A 81 -5.57 -16.84 5.52
N SER A 82 -5.18 -16.14 4.45
CA SER A 82 -4.88 -14.71 4.47
C SER A 82 -6.09 -13.87 4.93
N LEU A 83 -7.30 -14.23 4.50
CA LEU A 83 -8.52 -13.54 4.94
C LEU A 83 -8.90 -13.86 6.39
N LEU A 84 -8.74 -15.10 6.84
CA LEU A 84 -8.92 -15.45 8.26
C LEU A 84 -7.96 -14.68 9.15
N VAL A 85 -6.69 -14.58 8.72
CA VAL A 85 -5.68 -13.74 9.37
C VAL A 85 -6.13 -12.28 9.37
N THR A 86 -6.64 -11.77 8.25
CA THR A 86 -7.15 -10.39 8.15
C THR A 86 -8.29 -10.14 9.14
N VAL A 87 -9.27 -11.04 9.23
CA VAL A 87 -10.36 -10.98 10.21
C VAL A 87 -9.80 -10.99 11.63
N PHE A 88 -8.88 -11.90 11.94
CA PHE A 88 -8.27 -11.98 13.27
C PHE A 88 -7.55 -10.69 13.66
N TYR A 89 -6.76 -10.11 12.76
CA TYR A 89 -6.10 -8.81 12.98
C TYR A 89 -7.12 -7.68 13.11
N ASN A 90 -8.17 -7.66 12.30
CA ASN A 90 -9.22 -6.65 12.38
C ASN A 90 -9.93 -6.63 13.73
N TRP A 91 -10.05 -7.77 14.41
CA TRP A 91 -10.64 -7.85 15.75
C TRP A 91 -9.64 -7.52 16.85
N THR A 92 -8.45 -8.14 16.81
CA THR A 92 -7.45 -8.01 17.87
C THR A 92 -6.74 -6.65 17.86
N LYS A 93 -6.56 -6.05 16.69
CA LYS A 93 -5.80 -4.80 16.48
C LYS A 93 -6.67 -3.64 16.04
N ARG A 94 -8.00 -3.75 16.17
CA ARG A 94 -8.96 -2.72 15.73
C ARG A 94 -8.64 -1.32 16.26
N GLN A 95 -8.41 -1.21 17.57
CA GLN A 95 -8.13 0.06 18.22
C GLN A 95 -6.78 0.62 17.77
N ASP A 96 -5.76 -0.24 17.68
CA ASP A 96 -4.44 0.13 17.18
C ASP A 96 -4.53 0.69 15.74
N PHE A 97 -5.31 0.05 14.85
CA PHE A 97 -5.56 0.51 13.49
C PHE A 97 -6.20 1.90 13.45
N VAL A 98 -7.29 2.10 14.21
CA VAL A 98 -8.00 3.38 14.26
C VAL A 98 -7.09 4.48 14.80
N ALA A 99 -6.37 4.20 15.90
CA ALA A 99 -5.42 5.15 16.48
C ALA A 99 -4.31 5.52 15.48
N THR A 100 -3.74 4.54 14.79
CA THR A 100 -2.66 4.75 13.81
C THR A 100 -3.14 5.59 12.61
N LEU A 101 -4.34 5.34 12.10
CA LEU A 101 -4.86 6.13 10.98
C LEU A 101 -5.26 7.56 11.39
N ASN A 102 -5.77 7.74 12.61
CA ASN A 102 -6.01 9.08 13.16
C ASN A 102 -4.69 9.83 13.41
N ASP A 103 -3.64 9.16 13.89
CA ASP A 103 -2.29 9.71 14.01
C ASP A 103 -1.73 10.15 12.66
N LEU A 104 -1.87 9.30 11.62
CA LEU A 104 -1.46 9.62 10.25
C LEU A 104 -2.15 10.88 9.77
N ARG A 105 -3.46 10.94 9.96
CA ARG A 105 -4.26 12.07 9.54
C ARG A 105 -3.89 13.34 10.29
N SER A 106 -3.79 13.29 11.61
CA SER A 106 -3.42 14.43 12.46
C SER A 106 -2.06 14.97 12.06
N THR A 107 -1.06 14.09 11.92
CA THR A 107 0.31 14.47 11.49
C THR A 107 0.29 15.13 10.12
N ARG A 108 -0.45 14.56 9.16
CA ARG A 108 -0.57 15.11 7.81
C ARG A 108 -1.25 16.48 7.80
N ASN A 109 -2.35 16.63 8.53
CA ASN A 109 -3.10 17.88 8.58
C ASN A 109 -2.26 18.98 9.25
N HIS A 110 -1.62 18.66 10.36
CA HIS A 110 -0.71 19.58 11.04
C HIS A 110 0.44 20.04 10.13
N PHE A 111 1.06 19.11 9.39
CA PHE A 111 2.10 19.45 8.42
C PHE A 111 1.57 20.36 7.30
N PHE A 112 0.42 20.04 6.70
CA PHE A 112 -0.14 20.83 5.59
C PHE A 112 -0.76 22.16 5.99
N GLU A 113 -1.08 22.37 7.27
CA GLU A 113 -1.45 23.68 7.80
C GLU A 113 -0.27 24.66 7.78
N ARG A 114 0.95 24.15 8.05
CA ARG A 114 2.17 24.95 8.05
C ARG A 114 2.85 25.04 6.67
N TRP A 115 2.95 23.90 5.96
CA TRP A 115 3.56 23.79 4.64
C TRP A 115 2.57 23.26 3.60
N PRO A 116 1.91 24.14 2.83
CA PRO A 116 0.94 23.71 1.84
C PRO A 116 1.62 22.89 0.74
N LEU A 117 0.94 21.82 0.31
CA LEU A 117 1.48 20.90 -0.68
C LEU A 117 1.66 21.61 -2.05
N SER A 118 2.87 21.48 -2.62
CA SER A 118 3.17 21.92 -3.98
C SER A 118 2.24 21.27 -5.01
N GLU A 119 1.78 22.04 -6.00
CA GLU A 119 0.90 21.53 -7.07
C GLU A 119 1.50 20.34 -7.81
N LYS A 120 2.83 20.36 -8.03
CA LYS A 120 3.56 19.26 -8.67
C LYS A 120 3.48 17.97 -7.87
N LEU A 121 3.64 18.08 -6.56
CA LEU A 121 3.61 16.93 -5.66
C LEU A 121 2.18 16.38 -5.51
N GLN A 122 1.19 17.28 -5.48
CA GLN A 122 -0.22 16.88 -5.51
C GLN A 122 -0.57 16.13 -6.79
N GLU A 123 -0.13 16.60 -7.96
CA GLU A 123 -0.36 15.93 -9.23
C GLU A 123 0.34 14.57 -9.31
N LYS A 124 1.59 14.48 -8.85
CA LYS A 124 2.34 13.21 -8.75
C LYS A 124 1.58 12.21 -7.89
N PHE A 125 1.13 12.62 -6.70
CA PHE A 125 0.35 11.77 -5.81
C PHE A 125 -0.94 11.26 -6.46
N GLU A 126 -1.71 12.16 -7.07
CA GLU A 126 -2.95 11.80 -7.74
C GLU A 126 -2.74 10.84 -8.91
N ASN A 127 -1.68 11.04 -9.69
CA ASN A 127 -1.34 10.17 -10.81
C ASN A 127 -0.93 8.77 -10.33
N THR A 128 -0.09 8.67 -9.30
CA THR A 128 0.29 7.40 -8.69
C THR A 128 -0.93 6.63 -8.15
N LEU A 129 -1.84 7.31 -7.45
CA LEU A 129 -3.09 6.71 -6.98
C LEU A 129 -3.93 6.17 -8.14
N ARG A 130 -4.16 6.99 -9.17
CA ARG A 130 -4.99 6.59 -10.32
C ARG A 130 -4.41 5.41 -11.08
N GLN A 131 -3.10 5.42 -11.31
CA GLN A 131 -2.41 4.31 -11.95
C GLN A 131 -2.58 3.02 -11.15
N LYS A 132 -2.37 3.05 -9.83
CA LYS A 132 -2.57 1.88 -8.98
C LYS A 132 -4.01 1.37 -9.02
N PHE A 133 -4.99 2.26 -8.92
CA PHE A 133 -6.40 1.88 -9.01
C PHE A 133 -6.75 1.23 -10.36
N PHE A 134 -6.26 1.80 -11.46
CA PHE A 134 -6.52 1.28 -12.80
C PHE A 134 -5.90 -0.11 -12.97
N TRP A 135 -4.61 -0.27 -12.67
CA TRP A 135 -3.91 -1.55 -12.81
C TRP A 135 -4.43 -2.59 -11.82
N GLY A 136 -4.78 -2.20 -10.59
CA GLY A 136 -5.37 -3.10 -9.60
C GLY A 136 -6.75 -3.62 -10.03
N LEU A 137 -7.59 -2.77 -10.63
CA LEU A 137 -8.89 -3.18 -11.15
C LEU A 137 -8.75 -4.10 -12.37
N VAL A 138 -7.91 -3.71 -13.34
CA VAL A 138 -7.63 -4.53 -14.53
C VAL A 138 -7.07 -5.88 -14.12
N SER A 139 -6.09 -5.90 -13.22
CA SER A 139 -5.50 -7.13 -12.72
C SER A 139 -6.51 -8.02 -12.01
N THR A 140 -7.37 -7.44 -11.16
CA THR A 140 -8.42 -8.21 -10.45
C THR A 140 -9.40 -8.84 -11.43
N ILE A 141 -9.84 -8.11 -12.46
CA ILE A 141 -10.72 -8.64 -13.51
C ILE A 141 -10.03 -9.77 -14.28
N MET A 142 -8.77 -9.56 -14.70
CA MET A 142 -8.01 -10.55 -15.47
C MET A 142 -7.75 -11.82 -14.67
N VAL A 143 -7.33 -11.73 -13.41
CA VAL A 143 -7.12 -12.88 -12.51
C VAL A 143 -8.44 -13.63 -12.29
N THR A 144 -9.54 -12.90 -12.11
CA THR A 144 -10.89 -13.45 -11.95
C THR A 144 -11.31 -14.22 -13.21
N MET A 145 -11.14 -13.63 -14.40
CA MET A 145 -11.45 -14.28 -15.67
C MET A 145 -10.58 -15.51 -15.91
N GLY A 146 -9.26 -15.43 -15.69
CA GLY A 146 -8.33 -16.55 -15.87
C GLY A 146 -8.56 -17.70 -14.89
N SER A 147 -9.01 -17.38 -13.68
CA SER A 147 -9.30 -18.39 -12.64
C SER A 147 -10.65 -19.08 -12.84
N PHE A 148 -11.54 -18.56 -13.69
CA PHE A 148 -12.91 -19.07 -13.82
C PHE A 148 -12.97 -20.55 -14.19
N GLU A 149 -12.22 -20.97 -15.21
CA GLU A 149 -12.21 -22.37 -15.65
C GLU A 149 -11.49 -23.28 -14.64
N SER A 150 -10.46 -22.77 -13.98
CA SER A 150 -9.78 -23.51 -12.91
C SER A 150 -10.74 -23.78 -11.75
N ILE A 151 -11.48 -22.77 -11.29
CA ILE A 151 -12.50 -22.89 -10.23
C ILE A 151 -13.63 -23.83 -10.68
N LYS A 152 -14.05 -23.73 -11.94
CA LYS A 152 -15.05 -24.59 -12.57
C LYS A 152 -14.70 -26.08 -12.43
N MET A 153 -13.43 -26.42 -12.68
CA MET A 153 -12.96 -27.79 -12.54
C MET A 153 -12.80 -28.25 -11.08
N HIS A 154 -12.29 -27.39 -10.20
CA HIS A 154 -12.01 -27.75 -8.81
C HIS A 154 -13.27 -28.10 -8.00
N PHE A 155 -14.38 -27.40 -8.24
CA PHE A 155 -15.60 -27.57 -7.46
C PHE A 155 -16.64 -28.50 -8.09
N LYS A 156 -16.33 -29.17 -9.22
CA LYS A 156 -17.26 -30.03 -9.98
C LYS A 156 -18.64 -29.36 -10.08
N LEU A 157 -18.69 -28.19 -10.73
CA LEU A 157 -19.83 -27.27 -10.56
C LEU A 157 -21.18 -27.77 -11.04
N GLU A 158 -21.95 -28.16 -10.05
CA GLU A 158 -23.40 -27.94 -10.04
C GLU A 158 -23.78 -26.72 -9.19
N ASN A 159 -22.83 -26.14 -8.42
CA ASN A 159 -23.15 -25.10 -7.44
C ASN A 159 -22.55 -23.73 -7.81
N SER A 160 -23.38 -22.85 -8.38
CA SER A 160 -23.05 -21.46 -8.75
C SER A 160 -22.50 -20.63 -7.59
N TYR A 161 -22.83 -21.00 -6.36
CA TYR A 161 -22.36 -20.34 -5.14
C TYR A 161 -20.83 -20.39 -4.96
N ALA A 162 -20.18 -21.51 -5.30
CA ALA A 162 -18.73 -21.67 -5.09
C ALA A 162 -17.89 -20.74 -5.97
N ILE A 163 -18.37 -20.45 -7.19
CA ILE A 163 -17.73 -19.50 -8.10
C ILE A 163 -17.81 -18.08 -7.53
N LEU A 164 -19.00 -17.67 -7.07
CA LEU A 164 -19.22 -16.34 -6.52
C LEU A 164 -18.33 -16.08 -5.30
N VAL A 165 -18.21 -17.08 -4.42
CA VAL A 165 -17.29 -17.03 -3.29
C VAL A 165 -15.85 -16.85 -3.76
N ALA A 166 -15.38 -17.65 -4.73
CA ALA A 166 -14.01 -17.56 -5.21
C ALA A 166 -13.69 -16.18 -5.82
N PHE A 167 -14.65 -15.55 -6.49
CA PHE A 167 -14.52 -14.17 -6.96
C PHE A 167 -14.49 -13.15 -5.82
N ALA A 168 -15.34 -13.31 -4.81
CA ALA A 168 -15.31 -12.45 -3.62
C ALA A 168 -13.95 -12.52 -2.91
N LEU A 169 -13.33 -13.71 -2.83
CA LEU A 169 -11.99 -13.91 -2.25
C LEU A 169 -10.91 -13.15 -3.05
N CYS A 170 -10.95 -13.21 -4.38
CA CYS A 170 -10.01 -12.46 -5.24
C CYS A 170 -10.12 -10.95 -5.01
N ILE A 171 -11.36 -10.43 -4.99
CA ILE A 171 -11.63 -9.01 -4.79
C ILE A 171 -11.17 -8.57 -3.39
N ALA A 172 -11.50 -9.36 -2.36
CA ALA A 172 -11.14 -9.04 -0.99
C ALA A 172 -9.62 -8.93 -0.82
N PHE A 173 -8.86 -9.84 -1.41
CA PHE A 173 -7.41 -9.81 -1.38
C PHE A 173 -6.83 -8.56 -2.07
N SER A 174 -7.35 -8.18 -3.25
CA SER A 174 -6.94 -6.94 -3.93
C SER A 174 -7.25 -5.69 -3.11
N LEU A 175 -8.37 -5.68 -2.36
CA LEU A 175 -8.75 -4.58 -1.48
C LEU A 175 -7.80 -4.44 -0.28
N VAL A 176 -7.36 -5.54 0.33
CA VAL A 176 -6.33 -5.51 1.40
C VAL A 176 -5.07 -4.81 0.90
N MET A 177 -4.58 -5.22 -0.27
CA MET A 177 -3.40 -4.62 -0.91
C MET A 177 -3.58 -3.14 -1.20
N MET A 178 -4.78 -2.76 -1.66
CA MET A 178 -5.08 -1.37 -1.94
C MET A 178 -5.11 -0.51 -0.67
N ASN A 179 -5.66 -1.02 0.43
CA ASN A 179 -5.71 -0.31 1.71
C ASN A 179 -4.30 -0.05 2.28
N TYR A 180 -3.41 -1.04 2.22
CA TYR A 180 -2.01 -0.83 2.57
C TYR A 180 -1.35 0.21 1.66
N PHE A 181 -1.56 0.10 0.35
CA PHE A 181 -0.99 1.03 -0.63
C PHE A 181 -1.41 2.47 -0.34
N LEU A 182 -2.68 2.71 -0.03
CA LEU A 182 -3.20 4.04 0.33
C LEU A 182 -2.52 4.62 1.56
N CYS A 183 -2.32 3.81 2.61
CA CYS A 183 -1.64 4.25 3.83
C CYS A 183 -0.20 4.68 3.54
N MET A 184 0.54 3.83 2.82
CA MET A 184 1.94 4.11 2.45
C MET A 184 2.06 5.27 1.47
N ALA A 185 1.15 5.40 0.51
CA ALA A 185 1.14 6.53 -0.43
C ALA A 185 0.92 7.86 0.31
N HIS A 186 0.06 7.89 1.32
CA HIS A 186 -0.10 9.08 2.17
C HIS A 186 1.16 9.43 2.95
N LEU A 187 1.86 8.45 3.53
CA LEU A 187 3.15 8.68 4.18
C LEU A 187 4.19 9.25 3.21
N ASN A 188 4.31 8.63 2.03
CA ASN A 188 5.27 9.03 1.01
C ASN A 188 5.08 10.47 0.55
N VAL A 189 3.84 10.94 0.42
CA VAL A 189 3.60 12.35 0.06
C VAL A 189 4.10 13.31 1.11
N VAL A 190 3.87 13.01 2.39
CA VAL A 190 4.36 13.89 3.47
C VAL A 190 5.88 13.87 3.50
N LEU A 191 6.52 12.71 3.33
CA LEU A 191 7.98 12.61 3.24
C LEU A 191 8.57 13.35 2.02
N MET A 192 7.93 13.24 0.86
CA MET A 192 8.33 14.02 -0.32
C MET A 192 8.22 15.53 -0.06
N ALA A 193 7.17 15.97 0.63
CA ALA A 193 6.99 17.37 0.99
C ALA A 193 8.06 17.83 1.99
N ILE A 194 8.41 17.00 2.98
CA ILE A 194 9.54 17.27 3.90
C ILE A 194 10.85 17.44 3.11
N ASN A 195 11.13 16.58 2.13
CA ASN A 195 12.34 16.71 1.30
C ASN A 195 12.32 17.98 0.43
N GLU A 196 11.16 18.41 -0.08
CA GLU A 196 11.03 19.68 -0.80
C GLU A 196 11.27 20.89 0.13
N GLU A 197 10.69 20.90 1.32
CA GLU A 197 10.88 21.98 2.30
C GLU A 197 12.31 22.02 2.84
N LEU A 198 12.92 20.86 3.12
CA LEU A 198 14.32 20.79 3.52
C LEU A 198 15.25 21.36 2.44
N LYS A 199 14.98 21.05 1.16
CA LYS A 199 15.73 21.65 0.03
C LYS A 199 15.57 23.18 0.00
N GLN A 200 14.38 23.70 0.27
CA GLN A 200 14.14 25.14 0.33
C GLN A 200 14.90 25.79 1.50
N ILE A 201 14.83 25.21 2.69
CA ILE A 201 15.55 25.63 3.90
C ILE A 201 17.06 25.70 3.62
N LEU A 202 17.63 24.64 3.05
CA LEU A 202 19.05 24.58 2.70
C LEU A 202 19.44 25.62 1.65
N ASN A 203 18.56 25.90 0.68
CA ASN A 203 18.80 26.94 -0.32
C ASN A 203 18.82 28.34 0.31
N VAL A 204 17.86 28.64 1.21
CA VAL A 204 17.81 29.90 1.95
C VAL A 204 19.06 30.08 2.82
N TYR A 205 19.48 29.04 3.53
CA TYR A 205 20.73 29.04 4.29
C TYR A 205 21.94 29.39 3.41
N SER A 206 22.08 28.72 2.26
CA SER A 206 23.20 28.97 1.34
C SER A 206 23.22 30.40 0.81
N TYR A 207 22.04 30.99 0.58
CA TYR A 207 21.89 32.37 0.17
C TYR A 207 22.27 33.35 1.29
N LEU A 208 21.80 33.10 2.52
CA LEU A 208 22.15 33.89 3.70
C LEU A 208 23.66 33.86 3.98
N SER A 209 24.29 32.68 3.93
CA SER A 209 25.74 32.53 4.11
C SER A 209 26.53 33.30 3.04
N ARG A 210 26.03 33.35 1.80
CA ARG A 210 26.67 34.14 0.73
C ARG A 210 26.52 35.65 0.98
N LEU A 211 25.36 36.11 1.44
CA LEU A 211 25.12 37.52 1.79
C LEU A 211 25.96 37.97 2.99
N GLU A 212 26.15 37.09 3.97
CA GLU A 212 27.05 37.30 5.10
C GLU A 212 28.50 37.51 4.64
N LYS A 213 29.01 36.60 3.78
CA LYS A 213 30.35 36.71 3.19
C LYS A 213 30.53 38.00 2.39
N SER A 214 29.48 38.50 1.76
CA SER A 214 29.47 39.77 1.04
C SER A 214 29.20 41.00 1.92
N LYS A 215 29.03 40.85 3.24
CA LYS A 215 28.71 41.91 4.21
C LYS A 215 27.47 42.74 3.86
N LEU A 216 26.54 42.17 3.10
CA LEU A 216 25.33 42.85 2.61
C LEU A 216 24.14 42.73 3.60
N ILE A 217 24.30 41.96 4.67
CA ILE A 217 23.28 41.74 5.71
C ILE A 217 23.82 42.16 7.08
N GLY A 218 22.96 42.79 7.89
CA GLY A 218 23.25 43.08 9.29
C GLY A 218 23.16 41.83 10.17
N ALA A 219 24.07 41.70 11.14
CA ALA A 219 24.17 40.54 12.03
C ALA A 219 22.85 40.19 12.76
N GLY A 220 22.04 41.18 13.14
CA GLY A 220 20.74 40.93 13.79
C GLY A 220 19.71 40.27 12.88
N THR A 221 19.66 40.64 11.60
CA THR A 221 18.75 40.01 10.62
C THR A 221 19.22 38.61 10.25
N LEU A 222 20.53 38.38 10.21
CA LEU A 222 21.09 37.05 9.99
C LEU A 222 20.73 36.10 11.14
N MET A 223 20.96 36.52 12.38
CA MET A 223 20.68 35.70 13.56
C MET A 223 19.21 35.30 13.65
N THR A 224 18.29 36.25 13.44
CA THR A 224 16.85 35.99 13.47
C THR A 224 16.39 35.02 12.37
N GLN A 225 16.94 35.12 11.16
CA GLN A 225 16.64 34.19 10.07
C GLN A 225 17.21 32.79 10.33
N CYS A 226 18.42 32.69 10.87
CA CYS A 226 19.03 31.41 11.25
C CYS A 226 18.24 30.72 12.38
N CYS A 227 17.80 31.47 13.40
CA CYS A 227 16.94 30.93 14.46
C CYS A 227 15.63 30.37 13.88
N LYS A 228 14.95 31.15 13.02
CA LYS A 228 13.71 30.68 12.37
C LYS A 228 13.95 29.40 11.56
N LEU A 229 15.05 29.35 10.81
CA LEU A 229 15.41 28.20 10.00
C LEU A 229 15.70 26.95 10.85
N SER A 230 16.35 27.15 12.00
CA SER A 230 16.60 26.10 12.99
C SER A 230 15.29 25.58 13.57
N ASP A 231 14.35 26.46 13.90
CA ASP A 231 13.03 26.07 14.42
C ASP A 231 12.24 25.27 13.36
N ASP A 232 12.28 25.70 12.09
CA ASP A 232 11.64 24.99 10.97
C ASP A 232 12.29 23.60 10.76
N LEU A 233 13.61 23.49 10.90
CA LEU A 233 14.34 22.23 10.77
C LEU A 233 14.02 21.24 11.91
N ASP A 234 13.96 21.72 13.14
CA ASP A 234 13.64 20.90 14.31
C ASP A 234 12.23 20.31 14.22
N GLU A 235 11.25 21.12 13.81
CA GLU A 235 9.89 20.63 13.61
C GLU A 235 9.79 19.62 12.45
N LEU A 236 10.50 19.85 11.33
CA LEU A 236 10.58 18.88 10.24
C LEU A 236 11.17 17.54 10.72
N ALA A 237 12.21 17.58 11.57
CA ALA A 237 12.82 16.39 12.15
C ALA A 237 11.85 15.65 13.07
N VAL A 238 11.09 16.35 13.91
CA VAL A 238 10.05 15.77 14.78
C VAL A 238 8.96 15.09 13.94
N ILE A 239 8.50 15.75 12.88
CA ILE A 239 7.47 15.19 11.98
C ILE A 239 8.03 13.97 11.24
N GLN A 240 9.25 14.04 10.70
CA GLN A 240 9.90 12.92 10.04
C GLN A 240 10.05 11.71 10.98
N HIS A 241 10.46 11.93 12.23
CA HIS A 241 10.56 10.87 13.23
C HIS A 241 9.19 10.24 13.50
N ARG A 242 8.13 11.06 13.65
CA ARG A 242 6.76 10.57 13.84
C ARG A 242 6.29 9.75 12.63
N LEU A 243 6.60 10.17 11.41
CA LEU A 243 6.29 9.44 10.18
C LEU A 243 7.04 8.10 10.12
N HIS A 244 8.29 8.05 10.55
CA HIS A 244 9.05 6.80 10.61
C HIS A 244 8.41 5.80 11.57
N GLN A 245 8.08 6.24 12.79
CA GLN A 245 7.37 5.41 13.77
C GLN A 245 6.02 4.94 13.24
N LEU A 246 5.31 5.81 12.52
CA LEU A 246 4.01 5.52 11.97
C LEU A 246 4.06 4.53 10.80
N GLY A 247 5.04 4.67 9.91
CA GLY A 247 5.29 3.70 8.85
C GLY A 247 5.68 2.33 9.41
N ASN A 248 6.48 2.28 10.48
CA ASN A 248 6.78 1.01 11.16
C ASN A 248 5.53 0.37 11.78
N ARG A 249 4.63 1.17 12.38
CA ARG A 249 3.33 0.68 12.88
C ARG A 249 2.47 0.11 11.75
N ILE A 250 2.35 0.82 10.62
CA ILE A 250 1.60 0.36 9.45
C ILE A 250 2.21 -0.91 8.85
N ASN A 251 3.54 -0.95 8.69
CA ASN A 251 4.24 -2.14 8.19
C ASN A 251 3.98 -3.35 9.09
N ARG A 252 4.09 -3.18 10.42
CA ARG A 252 3.82 -4.26 11.38
C ARG A 252 2.37 -4.75 11.34
N MET A 253 1.41 -3.87 11.08
CA MET A 253 -0.01 -4.24 10.96
C MET A 253 -0.29 -5.10 9.73
N TYR A 254 0.42 -4.86 8.63
CA TYR A 254 0.24 -5.56 7.37
C TYR A 254 1.31 -6.61 7.07
N ASP A 255 2.23 -6.88 8.00
CA ASP A 255 3.40 -7.74 7.74
C ASP A 255 3.00 -9.16 7.33
N VAL A 256 2.12 -9.80 8.11
CA VAL A 256 1.63 -11.15 7.82
C VAL A 256 0.80 -11.18 6.54
N GLN A 257 -0.06 -10.17 6.33
CA GLN A 257 -0.87 -10.08 5.11
C GLN A 257 0.01 -9.87 3.88
N GLY A 258 1.04 -9.04 3.98
CA GLY A 258 2.04 -8.81 2.95
C GLY A 258 2.83 -10.09 2.63
N ALA A 259 3.24 -10.85 3.64
CA ALA A 259 3.89 -12.15 3.44
C ALA A 259 2.98 -13.15 2.71
N CYS A 260 1.69 -13.23 3.08
CA CYS A 260 0.71 -14.02 2.34
C CYS A 260 0.61 -13.56 0.89
N VAL A 261 0.68 -12.24 0.65
CA VAL A 261 0.59 -11.71 -0.71
C VAL A 261 1.79 -12.10 -1.55
N PHE A 262 3.01 -11.92 -1.05
CA PHE A 262 4.21 -12.34 -1.75
C PHE A 262 4.20 -13.83 -2.05
N LEU A 263 3.71 -14.67 -1.13
CA LEU A 263 3.58 -16.10 -1.35
C LEU A 263 2.55 -16.44 -2.43
N ILE A 264 1.40 -15.77 -2.45
CA ILE A 264 0.36 -15.94 -3.48
C ILE A 264 0.88 -15.51 -4.85
N VAL A 265 1.58 -14.37 -4.92
CA VAL A 265 2.23 -13.89 -6.14
C VAL A 265 3.22 -14.93 -6.65
N TYR A 266 4.14 -15.36 -5.80
CA TYR A 266 5.18 -16.33 -6.15
C TYR A 266 4.59 -17.64 -6.69
N LEU A 267 3.59 -18.19 -6.00
CA LEU A 267 2.94 -19.43 -6.43
C LEU A 267 2.16 -19.25 -7.73
N ASN A 268 1.55 -18.08 -7.95
CA ASN A 268 0.87 -17.76 -9.20
C ASN A 268 1.87 -17.70 -10.37
N ASP A 269 3.01 -17.04 -10.18
CA ASP A 269 4.06 -16.98 -11.20
C ASP A 269 4.60 -18.37 -11.52
N VAL A 270 4.92 -19.18 -10.51
CA VAL A 270 5.37 -20.57 -10.68
C VAL A 270 4.31 -21.40 -11.43
N ALA A 271 3.02 -21.23 -11.11
CA ALA A 271 1.93 -21.92 -11.81
C ALA A 271 1.91 -21.56 -13.29
N VAL A 272 1.99 -20.26 -13.62
CA VAL A 272 1.91 -19.84 -15.02
C VAL A 272 3.17 -20.24 -15.80
N PHE A 273 4.37 -20.07 -15.24
CA PHE A 273 5.60 -20.53 -15.88
C PHE A 273 5.57 -22.04 -16.14
N TYR A 274 5.07 -22.82 -15.20
CA TYR A 274 4.94 -24.27 -15.39
C TYR A 274 3.92 -24.63 -16.48
N MET A 275 2.82 -23.88 -16.58
CA MET A 275 1.78 -24.05 -17.60
C MET A 275 2.28 -23.65 -19.00
N MET A 276 3.19 -22.68 -19.07
CA MET A 276 3.79 -22.22 -20.33
C MET A 276 4.84 -23.20 -20.89
N TYR A 277 5.47 -24.03 -20.05
CA TYR A 277 6.47 -25.00 -20.49
C TYR A 277 5.83 -26.14 -21.30
N PRO A 278 6.12 -26.27 -22.62
CA PRO A 278 5.46 -27.23 -23.48
C PRO A 278 5.97 -28.65 -23.19
N THR A 279 5.05 -29.55 -22.86
CA THR A 279 5.32 -30.99 -22.73
C THR A 279 4.18 -31.75 -23.39
N SER A 280 4.45 -32.85 -24.10
CA SER A 280 3.42 -33.56 -24.89
C SER A 280 2.19 -33.95 -24.06
N GLU A 281 2.40 -34.48 -22.86
CA GLU A 281 1.34 -34.84 -21.91
C GLU A 281 0.58 -33.62 -21.37
N LYS A 282 1.28 -32.50 -21.13
CA LYS A 282 0.66 -31.25 -20.69
C LYS A 282 -0.20 -30.61 -21.77
N ASN A 283 0.28 -30.59 -23.02
CA ASN A 283 -0.46 -29.99 -24.13
C ASN A 283 -1.78 -30.72 -24.38
N GLN A 284 -1.78 -32.06 -24.31
CA GLN A 284 -3.02 -32.84 -24.39
C GLN A 284 -3.97 -32.53 -23.24
N PHE A 285 -3.47 -32.42 -22.00
CA PHE A 285 -4.29 -32.04 -20.84
C PHE A 285 -4.83 -30.60 -20.95
N LEU A 286 -4.01 -29.64 -21.38
CA LEU A 286 -4.39 -28.23 -21.51
C LEU A 286 -5.44 -28.03 -22.60
N VAL A 287 -5.28 -28.65 -23.76
CA VAL A 287 -6.24 -28.56 -24.88
C VAL A 287 -7.57 -29.23 -24.53
N ASN A 288 -7.56 -30.32 -23.75
CA ASN A 288 -8.78 -31.03 -23.38
C ASN A 288 -9.57 -30.35 -22.26
N ASN A 289 -8.90 -29.61 -21.38
CA ASN A 289 -9.52 -29.03 -20.19
C ASN A 289 -9.78 -27.53 -20.34
N PHE A 290 -8.82 -26.76 -20.88
CA PHE A 290 -8.91 -25.30 -20.93
C PHE A 290 -9.39 -24.80 -22.30
N SER A 291 -10.20 -23.74 -22.29
CA SER A 291 -10.59 -23.07 -23.52
C SER A 291 -9.39 -22.37 -24.15
N ARG A 292 -9.37 -22.31 -25.49
CA ARG A 292 -8.40 -21.52 -26.26
C ARG A 292 -8.38 -20.05 -25.82
N TRP A 293 -9.52 -19.51 -25.39
CA TRP A 293 -9.62 -18.16 -24.85
C TRP A 293 -8.86 -17.98 -23.54
N ASN A 294 -8.95 -18.94 -22.62
CA ASN A 294 -8.28 -18.86 -21.32
C ASN A 294 -6.75 -18.97 -21.46
N LEU A 295 -6.30 -19.84 -22.38
CA LEU A 295 -4.87 -19.94 -22.73
C LEU A 295 -4.32 -18.63 -23.33
N ALA A 296 -5.11 -17.91 -24.13
CA ALA A 296 -4.72 -16.61 -24.69
C ALA A 296 -4.70 -15.48 -23.63
N ILE A 297 -5.58 -15.54 -22.63
CA ILE A 297 -5.68 -14.55 -21.55
C ILE A 297 -4.55 -14.70 -20.53
N LEU A 298 -4.04 -15.91 -20.30
CA LEU A 298 -3.02 -16.22 -19.30
C LEU A 298 -1.76 -15.31 -19.33
N PRO A 299 -1.10 -15.04 -20.48
CA PRO A 299 0.03 -14.12 -20.52
C PRO A 299 -0.37 -12.67 -20.20
N ILE A 300 -1.58 -12.25 -20.57
CA ILE A 300 -2.12 -10.92 -20.26
C ILE A 300 -2.37 -10.79 -18.75
N VAL A 301 -2.85 -11.85 -18.10
CA VAL A 301 -3.02 -11.91 -16.64
C VAL A 301 -1.67 -11.69 -15.94
N LEU A 302 -0.61 -12.36 -16.38
CA LEU A 302 0.72 -12.17 -15.80
C LEU A 302 1.23 -10.74 -15.95
N ILE A 303 1.13 -10.17 -17.16
CA ILE A 303 1.64 -8.81 -17.41
C ILE A 303 0.87 -7.80 -16.55
N THR A 304 -0.44 -7.88 -16.53
CA THR A 304 -1.29 -6.95 -15.77
C THR A 304 -1.08 -7.06 -14.25
N PHE A 305 -0.96 -8.28 -13.73
CA PHE A 305 -0.64 -8.54 -12.33
C PHE A 305 0.78 -8.12 -11.96
N GLY A 306 1.76 -8.34 -12.85
CA GLY A 306 3.13 -7.89 -12.68
C GLY A 306 3.25 -6.37 -12.61
N ILE A 307 2.56 -5.63 -13.48
CA ILE A 307 2.54 -4.15 -13.43
C ILE A 307 1.91 -3.66 -12.12
N ASP A 308 0.79 -4.25 -11.69
CA ASP A 308 0.14 -3.89 -10.44
C ASP A 308 1.04 -4.11 -9.21
N LEU A 309 1.81 -5.20 -9.22
CA LEU A 309 2.78 -5.52 -8.18
C LEU A 309 3.99 -4.59 -8.21
N ILE A 310 4.53 -4.26 -9.40
CA ILE A 310 5.65 -3.32 -9.54
C ILE A 310 5.28 -1.97 -8.93
N ILE A 311 4.09 -1.43 -9.24
CA ILE A 311 3.61 -0.17 -8.66
C ILE A 311 3.49 -0.28 -7.14
N PHE A 312 3.02 -1.42 -6.63
CA PHE A 312 2.91 -1.66 -5.20
C PHE A 312 4.28 -1.68 -4.50
N VAL A 313 5.25 -2.42 -5.06
CA VAL A 313 6.60 -2.56 -4.52
C VAL A 313 7.35 -1.23 -4.60
N GLN A 314 7.24 -0.50 -5.70
CA GLN A 314 7.81 0.85 -5.85
C GLN A 314 7.32 1.78 -4.74
N ASN A 315 6.03 1.76 -4.42
CA ASN A 315 5.51 2.60 -3.32
C ASN A 315 6.10 2.22 -1.95
N LYS A 316 6.40 0.94 -1.70
CA LYS A 316 7.09 0.50 -0.48
C LYS A 316 8.57 0.93 -0.49
N ILE A 317 9.25 0.83 -1.62
CA ILE A 317 10.66 1.22 -1.77
C ILE A 317 10.81 2.74 -1.62
N ASN A 318 9.94 3.52 -2.28
CA ASN A 318 9.91 4.98 -2.18
C ASN A 318 9.88 5.47 -0.73
N PHE A 319 9.15 4.78 0.14
CA PHE A 319 9.12 5.13 1.57
C PHE A 319 10.52 5.10 2.18
N LEU A 320 11.29 4.04 1.93
CA LEU A 320 12.65 3.90 2.44
C LEU A 320 13.60 4.90 1.78
N GLU A 321 13.53 5.03 0.45
CA GLU A 321 14.37 5.96 -0.31
C GLU A 321 14.19 7.41 0.13
N LEU A 322 12.96 7.83 0.45
CA LEU A 322 12.70 9.20 0.89
C LEU A 322 13.38 9.52 2.23
N PHE A 323 13.47 8.57 3.17
CA PHE A 323 14.24 8.77 4.41
C PHE A 323 15.73 8.86 4.15
N VAL A 324 16.25 8.00 3.25
CA VAL A 324 17.65 8.03 2.86
C VAL A 324 17.97 9.38 2.20
N GLU A 325 17.12 9.85 1.29
CA GLU A 325 17.26 11.15 0.63
C GLU A 325 17.28 12.29 1.66
N THR A 326 16.42 12.27 2.69
CA THR A 326 16.48 13.30 3.74
C THR A 326 17.83 13.31 4.45
N GLY A 327 18.37 12.12 4.77
CA GLY A 327 19.68 11.99 5.40
C GLY A 327 20.84 12.43 4.49
N GLU A 328 20.76 12.11 3.20
CA GLU A 328 21.75 12.54 2.21
C GLU A 328 21.77 14.05 2.02
N LEU A 329 20.60 14.70 1.97
CA LEU A 329 20.48 16.16 1.87
C LEU A 329 21.16 16.89 3.03
N LEU A 330 21.08 16.32 4.23
CA LEU A 330 21.77 16.85 5.41
C LEU A 330 23.29 16.57 5.34
N ARG A 331 23.68 15.34 4.98
CA ARG A 331 25.09 14.91 4.94
C ARG A 331 25.92 15.64 3.88
N GLU A 332 25.37 15.87 2.69
CA GLU A 332 26.09 16.57 1.60
C GLU A 332 26.48 18.01 1.98
N ARG A 333 25.83 18.61 2.98
CA ARG A 333 26.04 20.00 3.38
C ARG A 333 26.77 20.19 4.71
N GLU A 334 26.84 19.18 5.59
CA GLU A 334 27.77 19.19 6.74
C GLU A 334 29.23 19.42 6.28
N ILE A 335 29.59 18.93 5.09
CA ILE A 335 30.91 19.10 4.48
C ILE A 335 31.23 20.59 4.17
N TYR A 336 30.22 21.45 4.07
CA TYR A 336 30.38 22.89 3.81
C TYR A 336 30.38 23.75 5.09
N ALA A 337 30.11 23.16 6.27
CA ALA A 337 30.06 23.86 7.55
C ALA A 337 31.39 23.82 8.33
N VAL A 338 32.54 23.77 7.64
CA VAL A 338 33.88 23.70 8.25
C VAL A 338 34.40 25.07 8.75
N THR A 339 33.50 25.92 9.25
CA THR A 339 33.88 26.97 10.20
C THR A 339 32.83 27.01 11.29
N LEU A 340 32.68 25.89 12.03
CA LEU A 340 32.27 26.01 13.43
C LEU A 340 33.29 26.92 14.10
N ASP A 341 32.81 28.04 14.61
CA ASP A 341 33.62 29.08 15.22
C ASP A 341 34.44 28.45 16.37
N VAL A 342 35.78 28.46 16.27
CA VAL A 342 36.73 27.89 17.24
C VAL A 342 36.45 28.36 18.68
N ARG A 343 35.73 29.48 18.82
CA ARG A 343 35.24 30.02 20.09
C ARG A 343 34.24 29.14 20.85
N LEU A 344 33.52 28.23 20.18
CA LEU A 344 32.55 27.33 20.83
C LEU A 344 33.20 26.04 21.35
N GLU A 345 34.45 25.74 20.98
CA GLU A 345 35.20 24.58 21.49
C GLU A 345 36.05 24.92 22.72
N GLU A 346 36.23 26.20 23.05
CA GLU A 346 37.04 26.66 24.20
C GLU A 346 36.22 27.12 25.43
N SER A 347 34.90 26.95 25.42
CA SER A 347 34.00 27.24 26.56
C SER A 347 33.39 25.97 27.14
#